data_AF-A0A7V1IF70-F1
#
_entry.id   AF-A0A7V1IF70-F1
#
_cell.length_a   1.000
_cell.length_b   1.000
_cell.length_c   1.000
_cell.angle_alpha   90.00
_cell.angle_beta   90.00
_cell.angle_gamma   90.00
#
_symmetry.space_group_name_H-M   'P 1'
#
loop_
_entity.id
_entity.type
_entity.pdbx_description
1 polymer ?
#
loop_
_entity_poly.entity_id
_entity_poly.type
_entity_poly.pdbx_seq_one_letter_code
_entity_poly.pdbx_strand_id
1 'polypeptide(L)'
;FAHEVKSGGAMFASTQKIKPPTGGGKKAEPYPEDALERAAAVCAGRVVPIEAEAIAHELGNPRLANTILLGALSTQLAFETDLWRTTIRKMVPPKTIELNLEAFDRGREVVREALANETSVK
;
A
#
# COMPACT_ATOMS: atom_id res chain seq x y z
N PHE A 1 -10.26 -11.02 1.06
CA PHE A 1 -8.81 -11.05 1.35
C PHE A 1 -8.48 -10.86 2.82
N ALA A 2 -9.12 -9.96 3.58
CA ALA A 2 -8.81 -9.83 5.02
C ALA A 2 -8.94 -11.17 5.78
N HIS A 3 -9.94 -12.00 5.44
CA HIS A 3 -10.12 -13.35 6.02
C HIS A 3 -9.02 -14.37 5.65
N GLU A 4 -8.18 -14.09 4.65
CA GLU A 4 -7.03 -14.94 4.28
C GLU A 4 -5.78 -14.61 5.11
N VAL A 5 -5.81 -13.50 5.87
CA VAL A 5 -4.69 -13.10 6.71
C VAL A 5 -4.69 -13.98 7.95
N LYS A 6 -3.60 -14.74 8.15
CA LYS A 6 -3.41 -15.57 9.34
C LYS A 6 -3.40 -14.71 10.62
N SER A 7 -3.74 -15.32 11.75
CA SER A 7 -3.59 -14.69 13.06
C SER A 7 -2.18 -14.14 13.25
N GLY A 8 -2.07 -12.89 13.71
CA GLY A 8 -0.81 -12.15 13.85
C GLY A 8 -0.27 -11.53 12.55
N GLY A 9 -0.89 -11.81 11.39
CA GLY A 9 -0.58 -11.17 10.12
C GLY A 9 -0.98 -9.69 10.09
N ALA A 10 -0.53 -8.97 9.08
CA ALA A 10 -0.90 -7.58 8.83
C ALA A 10 -1.33 -7.40 7.38
N MET A 11 -2.25 -6.47 7.13
CA MET A 11 -2.71 -6.10 5.80
C MET A 11 -2.28 -4.67 5.49
N PHE A 12 -1.60 -4.48 4.36
CA PHE A 12 -1.26 -3.16 3.82
C PHE A 12 -2.16 -2.91 2.62
N ALA A 13 -2.97 -1.87 2.65
CA ALA A 13 -4.01 -1.63 1.65
C ALA A 13 -3.99 -0.19 1.15
N SER A 14 -4.09 -0.03 -0.18
CA SER A 14 -4.36 1.29 -0.77
C SER A 14 -5.77 1.72 -0.40
N THR A 15 -5.95 3.00 -0.07
CA THR A 15 -7.28 3.62 0.16
C THR A 15 -8.03 3.92 -1.14
N GLN A 16 -7.40 3.69 -2.29
CA GLN A 16 -8.00 3.89 -3.61
C GLN A 16 -9.30 3.10 -3.80
N LYS A 17 -10.36 3.78 -4.23
CA LYS A 17 -11.64 3.16 -4.61
C LYS A 17 -11.59 2.70 -6.07
N ILE A 18 -11.43 1.39 -6.27
CA ILE A 18 -11.40 0.78 -7.60
C ILE A 18 -12.83 0.50 -8.06
N LYS A 19 -13.24 1.12 -9.17
CA LYS A 19 -14.54 0.83 -9.80
C LYS A 19 -14.48 -0.52 -10.53
N PRO A 20 -15.39 -1.46 -10.25
CA PRO A 20 -15.44 -2.71 -11.00
C PRO A 20 -15.78 -2.43 -12.47
N PRO A 21 -15.30 -3.26 -13.43
CA PRO A 21 -15.67 -3.14 -14.83
C PRO A 21 -17.19 -3.28 -14.98
N THR A 22 -17.87 -2.25 -15.49
CA THR A 22 -19.31 -2.29 -15.74
C THR A 22 -19.58 -2.96 -17.08
N GLY A 23 -19.59 -4.30 -17.10
CA GLY A 23 -20.08 -5.09 -18.23
C GLY A 23 -21.55 -5.48 -18.05
N GLY A 24 -22.41 -5.23 -19.04
CA GLY A 24 -23.75 -5.84 -19.12
C GLY A 24 -24.93 -5.02 -18.55
N GLY A 25 -24.85 -3.68 -18.51
CA GLY A 25 -26.01 -2.83 -18.20
C GLY A 25 -26.50 -2.85 -16.75
N LYS A 26 -25.82 -3.59 -15.86
CA LYS A 26 -26.07 -3.52 -14.41
C LYS A 26 -25.45 -2.25 -13.85
N LYS A 27 -26.22 -1.51 -13.03
CA LYS A 27 -25.68 -0.39 -12.25
C LYS A 27 -24.55 -0.92 -11.37
N ALA A 28 -23.43 -0.19 -11.34
CA ALA A 28 -22.37 -0.49 -10.39
C ALA A 28 -22.95 -0.40 -8.97
N GLU A 29 -22.73 -1.45 -8.17
CA GLU A 29 -23.01 -1.36 -6.74
C GLU A 29 -22.13 -0.27 -6.11
N PRO A 30 -22.64 0.48 -5.12
CA PRO A 30 -21.83 1.44 -4.37
C PRO A 30 -20.59 0.76 -3.78
N TYR A 31 -19.47 1.48 -3.75
CA TYR A 31 -18.28 0.99 -3.07
C TYR A 31 -18.57 0.91 -1.56
N PRO A 32 -18.18 -0.16 -0.86
CA PRO A 32 -18.40 -0.26 0.58
C PRO A 32 -17.57 0.78 1.33
N GLU A 33 -18.22 1.64 2.09
CA GLU A 33 -17.54 2.70 2.88
C GLU A 33 -16.85 2.13 4.13
N ASP A 34 -17.24 0.95 4.59
CA ASP A 34 -16.74 0.27 5.80
C ASP A 34 -15.65 -0.78 5.51
N ALA A 35 -15.09 -0.80 4.29
CA ALA A 35 -14.20 -1.87 3.84
C ALA A 35 -12.96 -2.03 4.72
N LEU A 36 -12.32 -0.91 5.11
CA LEU A 36 -11.14 -0.91 5.97
C LEU A 36 -11.49 -1.26 7.42
N GLU A 37 -12.63 -0.80 7.92
CA GLU A 37 -13.12 -1.13 9.27
C GLU A 37 -13.37 -2.63 9.41
N ARG A 38 -14.07 -3.21 8.43
CA ARG A 38 -14.30 -4.65 8.35
C ARG A 38 -13.00 -5.43 8.23
N ALA A 39 -12.05 -4.95 7.45
CA ALA A 39 -10.73 -5.57 7.37
C ALA A 39 -9.99 -5.50 8.71
N ALA A 40 -10.05 -4.37 9.42
CA ALA A 40 -9.43 -4.18 10.72
C ALA A 40 -10.03 -5.12 11.77
N ALA A 41 -11.37 -5.29 11.78
CA ALA A 41 -12.03 -6.24 12.67
C ALA A 41 -11.54 -7.69 12.48
N VAL A 42 -11.30 -8.10 11.23
CA VAL A 42 -10.79 -9.44 10.90
C VAL A 42 -9.30 -9.58 11.20
N CYS A 43 -8.51 -8.53 10.95
CA CYS A 43 -7.05 -8.53 11.13
C CYS A 43 -6.61 -8.10 12.54
N ALA A 44 -7.51 -8.09 13.53
CA ALA A 44 -7.23 -7.63 14.90
C ALA A 44 -6.56 -6.24 14.96
N GLY A 45 -7.04 -5.31 14.14
CA GLY A 45 -6.53 -3.94 14.03
C GLY A 45 -5.24 -3.80 13.22
N ARG A 46 -4.65 -4.89 12.71
CA ARG A 46 -3.37 -4.88 11.96
C ARG A 46 -3.58 -4.54 10.48
N VAL A 47 -4.29 -3.46 10.21
CA VAL A 47 -4.48 -2.91 8.85
C VAL A 47 -3.76 -1.58 8.76
N VAL A 48 -2.90 -1.44 7.76
CA VAL A 48 -2.17 -0.21 7.46
C VAL A 48 -2.77 0.38 6.17
N PRO A 49 -3.65 1.39 6.28
CA PRO A 49 -4.17 2.10 5.13
C PRO A 49 -3.11 3.05 4.55
N ILE A 50 -3.00 3.12 3.24
CA ILE A 50 -1.99 3.92 2.53
C ILE A 50 -2.66 4.67 1.39
N GLU A 51 -2.45 5.98 1.29
CA GLU A 51 -2.92 6.78 0.15
C GLU A 51 -1.99 6.62 -1.07
N ALA A 52 -1.78 5.38 -1.49
CA ALA A 52 -0.77 5.03 -2.50
C ALA A 52 -1.05 5.66 -3.87
N GLU A 53 -2.32 5.84 -4.23
CA GLU A 53 -2.72 6.55 -5.46
C GLU A 53 -2.33 8.03 -5.41
N ALA A 54 -2.63 8.72 -4.31
CA ALA A 54 -2.30 10.14 -4.14
C ALA A 54 -0.79 10.37 -4.22
N ILE A 55 -0.01 9.57 -3.48
CA ILE A 55 1.46 9.65 -3.49
C ILE A 55 2.00 9.33 -4.90
N ALA A 56 1.45 8.35 -5.60
CA ALA A 56 1.85 8.03 -6.97
C ALA A 56 1.57 9.19 -7.95
N HIS A 57 0.46 9.91 -7.75
CA HIS A 57 0.14 11.11 -8.51
C HIS A 57 1.09 12.27 -8.23
N GLU A 58 1.47 12.49 -6.96
CA GLU A 58 2.48 13.49 -6.58
C GLU A 58 3.84 13.21 -7.24
N LEU A 59 4.21 11.94 -7.35
CA LEU A 59 5.42 11.49 -8.06
C LEU A 59 5.27 11.51 -9.59
N GLY A 60 4.13 11.95 -10.12
CA GLY A 60 3.90 12.12 -11.56
C GLY A 60 3.71 10.82 -12.34
N ASN A 61 3.52 9.67 -11.67
CA ASN A 61 3.25 8.40 -12.33
C ASN A 61 2.30 7.51 -11.50
N PRO A 62 1.00 7.44 -11.87
CA PRO A 62 0.01 6.66 -11.11
C PRO A 62 0.32 5.15 -11.05
N ARG A 63 1.21 4.64 -11.92
CA ARG A 63 1.62 3.22 -11.90
C ARG A 63 2.53 2.87 -10.71
N LEU A 64 3.00 3.86 -9.95
CA LEU A 64 3.87 3.66 -8.79
C LEU A 64 3.15 3.15 -7.55
N ALA A 65 1.82 3.13 -7.52
CA ALA A 65 1.04 2.75 -6.34
C ALA A 65 1.47 1.38 -5.77
N ASN A 66 1.74 0.39 -6.63
CA ASN A 66 2.22 -0.93 -6.21
C ASN A 66 3.60 -0.87 -5.54
N THR A 67 4.51 -0.05 -6.07
CA THR A 67 5.87 0.10 -5.52
C THR A 67 5.84 0.81 -4.17
N ILE A 68 4.92 1.76 -3.98
CA ILE A 68 4.65 2.42 -2.70
C ILE A 68 4.14 1.42 -1.67
N LEU A 69 3.17 0.57 -2.04
CA LEU A 69 2.69 -0.51 -1.16
C LEU A 69 3.79 -1.51 -0.79
N LEU A 70 4.68 -1.86 -1.72
CA LEU A 70 5.86 -2.70 -1.43
C LEU A 70 6.83 -2.01 -0.47
N GLY A 71 7.04 -0.70 -0.64
CA GLY A 71 7.75 0.16 0.31
C GLY A 71 7.20 0.01 1.71
N ALA A 72 5.91 0.29 1.89
CA ALA A 72 5.26 0.17 3.19
C ALA A 72 5.37 -1.23 3.78
N LEU A 73 5.08 -2.27 2.99
CA LEU A 73 5.18 -3.67 3.43
C LEU A 73 6.60 -4.05 3.88
N SER A 74 7.64 -3.51 3.21
CA SER A 74 9.04 -3.79 3.56
C SER A 74 9.42 -3.41 4.99
N THR A 75 8.66 -2.52 5.64
CA THR A 75 8.90 -2.12 7.04
C THR A 75 8.55 -3.22 8.04
N GLN A 76 7.70 -4.18 7.65
CA GLN A 76 7.23 -5.28 8.50
C GLN A 76 8.00 -6.59 8.23
N LEU A 77 8.72 -6.68 7.10
CA LEU A 77 9.46 -7.87 6.70
C LEU A 77 10.94 -7.72 7.04
N ALA A 78 11.54 -8.78 7.58
CA ALA A 78 12.94 -8.81 7.99
C ALA A 78 13.89 -9.05 6.79
N PHE A 79 13.78 -8.19 5.78
CA PHE A 79 14.68 -8.17 4.63
C PHE A 79 15.47 -6.86 4.60
N GLU A 80 16.75 -6.96 4.24
CA GLU A 80 17.60 -5.79 4.08
C GLU A 80 17.05 -4.84 3.03
N THR A 81 17.17 -3.54 3.31
CA THR A 81 16.69 -2.48 2.40
C THR A 81 17.33 -2.59 1.03
N ASP A 82 18.64 -2.88 0.97
CA ASP A 82 19.37 -2.97 -0.28
C ASP A 82 18.91 -4.14 -1.15
N LEU A 83 18.38 -5.21 -0.54
CA LEU A 83 17.79 -6.32 -1.28
C LEU A 83 16.53 -5.89 -2.03
N TRP A 84 15.68 -5.06 -1.40
CA TRP A 84 14.52 -4.46 -2.07
C TRP A 84 14.94 -3.55 -3.21
N ARG A 85 15.85 -2.59 -2.95
CA ARG A 85 16.33 -1.65 -3.97
C ARG A 85 16.95 -2.38 -5.16
N THR A 86 17.77 -3.40 -4.91
CA THR A 86 18.39 -4.23 -5.95
C THR A 86 17.36 -4.99 -6.77
N THR A 87 16.34 -5.55 -6.13
CA THR A 87 15.25 -6.26 -6.81
C THR A 87 14.43 -5.31 -7.67
N ILE A 88 14.06 -4.14 -7.15
CA ILE A 88 13.30 -3.13 -7.88
C ILE A 88 14.05 -2.72 -9.16
N ARG A 89 15.36 -2.41 -9.06
CA ARG A 89 16.20 -2.06 -10.22
C ARG A 89 16.18 -3.12 -11.33
N LYS A 90 16.08 -4.40 -10.96
CA LYS A 90 16.05 -5.53 -11.91
C LYS A 90 14.69 -5.76 -12.54
N MET A 91 13.60 -5.42 -11.84
CA MET A 91 12.23 -5.79 -12.24
C MET A 91 11.50 -4.68 -13.00
N VAL A 92 11.84 -3.41 -12.76
CA VAL A 92 11.15 -2.27 -13.39
C VAL A 92 11.82 -1.85 -14.69
N PRO A 93 11.10 -1.20 -15.63
CA PRO A 93 11.70 -0.66 -16.85
C PRO A 93 12.88 0.27 -16.54
N PRO A 94 14.00 0.20 -17.31
CA PRO A 94 15.20 1.00 -17.02
C PRO A 94 14.96 2.50 -16.88
N LYS A 95 14.02 3.04 -17.66
CA LYS A 95 13.66 4.48 -17.64
C LYS A 95 12.91 4.93 -16.39
N THR A 96 12.39 3.99 -15.59
CA THR A 96 11.57 4.28 -14.42
C THR A 96 12.22 3.83 -13.11
N ILE A 97 13.50 3.43 -13.15
CA ILE A 97 14.20 2.88 -11.98
C ILE A 97 14.19 3.88 -10.82
N GLU A 98 14.71 5.09 -11.02
CA GLU A 98 14.84 6.08 -9.94
C GLU A 98 13.48 6.44 -9.36
N LEU A 99 12.47 6.63 -10.21
CA LEU A 99 11.13 6.95 -9.77
C LEU A 99 10.46 5.81 -8.96
N ASN A 100 10.77 4.55 -9.29
CA ASN A 100 10.31 3.41 -8.49
C ASN A 100 11.07 3.29 -7.16
N LEU A 101 12.35 3.63 -7.12
CA LEU A 101 13.11 3.65 -5.87
C LEU A 101 12.60 4.74 -4.94
N GLU A 102 12.31 5.93 -5.47
CA GLU A 102 11.68 7.02 -4.71
C GLU A 102 10.30 6.60 -4.21
N ALA A 103 9.45 6.02 -5.06
CA ALA A 103 8.15 5.49 -4.66
C ALA A 103 8.23 4.45 -3.54
N PHE A 104 9.22 3.55 -3.60
CA PHE A 104 9.48 2.58 -2.54
C PHE A 104 9.87 3.25 -1.23
N ASP A 105 10.75 4.26 -1.28
CA ASP A 105 11.18 5.01 -0.10
C ASP A 105 10.02 5.79 0.52
N ARG A 106 9.20 6.47 -0.28
CA ARG A 106 7.97 7.17 0.19
C ARG A 106 7.02 6.20 0.89
N GLY A 107 6.84 4.99 0.35
CA GLY A 107 6.02 3.96 1.00
C GLY A 107 6.52 3.58 2.40
N ARG A 108 7.85 3.51 2.59
CA ARG A 108 8.45 3.24 3.91
C ARG A 108 8.29 4.41 4.87
N GLU A 109 8.43 5.63 4.38
CA GLU A 109 8.28 6.86 5.17
C GLU A 109 6.88 6.98 5.75
N VAL A 110 5.83 6.74 4.96
CA VAL A 110 4.43 6.79 5.41
C VAL A 110 4.20 5.94 6.67
N VAL A 111 4.74 4.71 6.69
CA VAL A 111 4.59 3.83 7.86
C VAL A 111 5.39 4.35 9.06
N ARG A 112 6.61 4.84 8.85
CA ARG A 112 7.43 5.40 9.92
C ARG A 112 6.81 6.65 10.54
N GLU A 113 6.24 7.53 9.73
CA GLU A 113 5.55 8.73 10.17
C GLU A 113 4.30 8.37 10.99
N ALA A 114 3.49 7.40 10.53
CA ALA A 114 2.35 6.91 11.28
C ALA A 114 2.74 6.39 12.67
N LEU A 115 3.80 5.57 12.76
CA LEU A 115 4.30 5.04 14.03
C LEU A 115 4.87 6.14 14.97
N ALA A 116 5.54 7.15 14.40
CA ALA A 116 6.04 8.29 15.17
C ALA A 116 4.88 9.12 15.75
N ASN A 117 3.83 9.33 14.96
CA ASN A 117 2.64 10.07 15.37
C ASN A 117 1.84 9.34 16.46
N GLU A 118 1.76 8.00 16.43
CA GLU A 118 1.15 7.21 17.50
C GLU A 118 1.94 7.24 18.82
N THR A 119 3.26 7.47 18.76
CA THR A 119 4.14 7.53 19.94
C THR A 119 4.09 8.92 20.61
N SER A 120 3.83 9.99 19.86
CA SER A 120 3.70 11.36 20.39
C SER A 120 2.35 11.66 21.06
N VAL A 121 1.34 10.80 20.87
CA VAL A 121 -0.02 10.99 21.41
C VAL A 121 -0.27 10.14 22.68
N LYS A 122 0.73 9.38 23.13
CA LYS A 122 0.72 8.65 24.41
C LYS A 122 1.57 9.35 25.46
#